data_AF-A0A8S3HGL4-F1
#
_entry.id   AF-A0A8S3HGL4-F1
#
_cell.length_a   1.000
_cell.length_b   1.000
_cell.length_c   1.000
_cell.angle_alpha   90.00
_cell.angle_beta   90.00
_cell.angle_gamma   90.00
#
_symmetry.space_group_name_H-M   'P 1'
#
loop_
_entity.id
_entity.type
_entity.pdbx_description
1 polymer ?
#
loop_
_entity_poly.entity_id
_entity_poly.type
_entity_poly.pdbx_seq_one_letter_code
_entity_poly.pdbx_strand_id
1 'polypeptide(L)'
;MHVISLLKIRTFAVWEVRREDEFSPLKNGSGSKDTAATCRQDLMLQHIRWLKEAGADLPSDVNQQIESTENTCEISPLISYAGEV
;
A
#
# COMPACT_ATOMS: atom_id res chain seq x y z
N MET A 1 8.45 18.92 -19.61
CA MET A 1 7.81 19.13 -20.92
C MET A 1 6.37 19.57 -20.66
N HIS A 2 6.05 20.77 -21.15
CA HIS A 2 4.73 21.40 -21.34
C HIS A 2 3.77 21.57 -20.14
N VAL A 3 3.75 22.83 -19.70
CA VAL A 3 2.66 23.54 -19.03
C VAL A 3 1.34 23.30 -19.76
N ILE A 4 0.32 22.84 -19.02
CA ILE A 4 -1.09 22.96 -19.43
C ILE A 4 -1.70 24.06 -18.57
N SER A 5 -1.89 25.24 -19.17
CA SER A 5 -2.75 26.28 -18.62
C SER A 5 -3.48 26.96 -19.76
N LEU A 6 -4.78 26.68 -19.89
CA LEU A 6 -5.82 27.57 -20.42
C LEU A 6 -7.23 27.03 -20.13
N LEU A 7 -7.44 26.44 -18.95
CA LEU A 7 -8.76 26.32 -18.35
C LEU A 7 -8.73 27.11 -17.04
N LYS A 8 -9.61 28.11 -16.92
CA LYS A 8 -9.84 28.81 -15.66
C LYS A 8 -10.65 27.88 -14.74
N ILE A 9 -10.02 26.81 -14.26
CA ILE A 9 -10.65 25.89 -13.33
C ILE A 9 -10.55 26.53 -11.95
N ARG A 10 -11.65 27.14 -11.49
CA ARG A 10 -11.68 27.82 -10.18
C ARG A 10 -11.64 26.85 -9.00
N THR A 11 -11.87 25.56 -9.24
CA THR A 11 -12.07 24.54 -8.20
C THR A 11 -11.34 23.23 -8.49
N PHE A 12 -10.32 23.23 -9.35
CA PHE A 12 -9.49 22.03 -9.56
C PHE A 12 -8.45 21.91 -8.46
N ALA A 13 -8.33 20.72 -7.90
CA ALA A 13 -7.31 20.38 -6.92
C ALA A 13 -6.70 19.02 -7.27
N VAL A 14 -5.44 18.84 -6.86
CA VAL A 14 -4.70 17.57 -6.92
C VAL A 14 -4.22 17.26 -5.51
N TRP A 15 -4.37 16.00 -5.10
CA TRP A 15 -3.86 15.51 -3.82
C TRP A 15 -2.87 14.38 -4.09
N GLU A 16 -1.60 14.63 -3.77
CA GLU A 16 -0.54 13.63 -3.88
C GLU A 16 -0.54 12.75 -2.62
N VAL A 17 -0.33 11.45 -2.81
CA VAL A 17 -0.32 10.44 -1.75
C VAL A 17 0.86 9.50 -1.91
N ARG A 18 1.16 8.75 -0.85
CA ARG A 18 2.14 7.67 -0.88
C ARG A 18 1.58 6.49 -1.66
N ARG A 19 2.38 5.96 -2.60
CA ARG A 19 1.95 4.85 -3.46
C ARG A 19 1.73 3.59 -2.63
N GLU A 20 2.64 3.32 -1.70
CA GLU A 20 2.64 2.16 -0.82
C GLU A 20 1.44 2.10 0.13
N ASP A 21 0.72 3.21 0.28
CA ASP A 21 -0.47 3.28 1.14
C ASP A 21 -1.79 3.30 0.34
N GLU A 22 -1.77 3.81 -0.90
CA GLU A 22 -3.01 4.10 -1.65
C GLU A 22 -3.07 3.41 -3.04
N PHE A 23 -1.98 2.79 -3.51
CA PHE A 23 -1.94 2.30 -4.89
C PHE A 23 -1.04 1.09 -5.14
N SER A 24 -1.67 -0.08 -5.20
CA SER A 24 -1.11 -1.30 -5.79
C SER A 24 -2.02 -1.84 -6.92
N PRO A 25 -1.67 -1.62 -8.20
CA PRO A 25 -2.53 -2.01 -9.31
C PRO A 25 -2.40 -3.49 -9.70
N LEU A 26 -3.52 -4.09 -10.12
CA LEU A 26 -3.58 -5.41 -10.72
C LEU A 26 -3.81 -5.32 -12.23
N LYS A 27 -2.78 -5.60 -13.03
CA LYS A 27 -2.79 -5.43 -14.49
C LYS A 27 -2.22 -6.60 -15.28
N ASN A 28 -1.31 -7.38 -14.70
CA ASN A 28 -0.54 -8.38 -15.42
C ASN A 28 -0.66 -9.78 -14.81
N GLY A 29 -0.32 -10.79 -15.62
CA GLY A 29 -0.12 -12.17 -15.18
C GLY A 29 1.21 -12.39 -14.44
N SER A 30 1.42 -13.61 -13.94
CA SER A 30 2.64 -13.98 -13.20
C SER A 30 3.93 -13.72 -13.99
N GLY A 31 5.02 -13.44 -13.28
CA GLY A 31 6.33 -13.14 -13.88
C GLY A 31 6.53 -11.69 -14.32
N SER A 32 5.58 -10.80 -14.01
CA SER A 32 5.66 -9.35 -14.26
C SER A 32 5.38 -8.53 -12.99
N LYS A 33 5.39 -7.20 -13.10
CA LYS A 33 4.93 -6.26 -12.06
C LYS A 33 3.41 -6.07 -12.12
N ASP A 34 2.81 -5.44 -11.12
CA ASP A 34 1.36 -5.14 -11.07
C ASP A 34 0.52 -6.42 -11.24
N THR A 35 0.83 -7.44 -10.44
CA THR A 35 0.19 -8.77 -10.47
C THR A 35 -0.56 -9.03 -9.17
N ALA A 36 -1.32 -10.13 -9.10
CA ALA A 36 -2.01 -10.51 -7.88
C ALA A 36 -1.02 -10.78 -6.72
N ALA A 37 0.19 -11.24 -7.04
CA ALA A 37 1.24 -11.46 -6.05
C ALA A 37 1.77 -10.13 -5.49
N THR A 38 2.05 -9.14 -6.34
CA THR A 38 2.52 -7.82 -5.88
C THR A 38 1.44 -7.10 -5.07
N CYS A 39 0.17 -7.19 -5.48
CA CYS A 39 -0.94 -6.56 -4.74
C CYS A 39 -1.11 -7.13 -3.33
N ARG A 40 -1.07 -8.46 -3.21
CA ARG A 40 -1.15 -9.11 -1.91
C ARG A 40 0.03 -8.72 -1.02
N GLN A 41 1.24 -8.71 -1.57
CA GLN A 41 2.44 -8.34 -0.83
C GLN A 41 2.38 -6.88 -0.35
N ASP A 42 1.97 -5.94 -1.22
CA ASP A 42 1.87 -4.53 -0.87
C ASP A 42 0.87 -4.30 0.27
N LEU A 43 -0.31 -4.95 0.22
CA LEU A 43 -1.33 -4.89 1.27
C LEU A 43 -0.81 -5.43 2.61
N MET A 44 -0.18 -6.60 2.60
CA MET A 44 0.35 -7.20 3.83
C MET A 44 1.49 -6.37 4.43
N LEU A 45 2.36 -5.80 3.60
CA LEU A 45 3.39 -4.89 4.05
C LEU A 45 2.81 -3.61 4.65
N GLN A 46 1.68 -3.11 4.14
CA GLN A 46 0.97 -1.98 4.75
C GLN A 46 0.48 -2.32 6.15
N HIS A 47 -0.19 -3.47 6.32
CA HIS A 47 -0.68 -3.90 7.63
C HIS A 47 0.44 -4.17 8.65
N ILE A 48 1.58 -4.70 8.20
CA ILE A 48 2.78 -4.84 9.04
C ILE A 48 3.25 -3.47 9.53
N ARG A 49 3.25 -2.43 8.67
CA ARG A 49 3.62 -1.07 9.08
C ARG A 49 2.64 -0.54 10.13
N TRP A 50 1.34 -0.72 9.93
CA TRP A 50 0.32 -0.32 10.91
C TRP A 50 0.53 -0.98 12.28
N LEU A 51 0.80 -2.29 12.31
CA LEU A 51 1.10 -2.97 13.57
C LEU A 51 2.35 -2.43 14.27
N LYS A 52 3.43 -2.19 13.51
CA LYS A 52 4.67 -1.59 14.05
C LYS A 52 4.39 -0.21 14.64
N GLU A 53 3.63 0.61 13.94
CA GLU A 53 3.25 1.96 14.37
C GLU A 53 2.32 1.95 15.61
N ALA A 54 1.46 0.93 15.73
CA ALA A 54 0.64 0.68 16.91
C ALA A 54 1.42 0.11 18.12
N GLY A 55 2.73 -0.15 17.97
CA GLY A 55 3.60 -0.64 19.05
C GLY A 55 3.62 -2.16 19.23
N ALA A 56 3.20 -2.93 18.22
CA ALA A 56 3.33 -4.39 18.25
C ALA A 56 4.80 -4.83 18.26
N ASP A 57 5.12 -5.84 19.07
CA ASP A 57 6.43 -6.49 19.07
C ASP A 57 6.48 -7.53 17.95
N LEU A 58 7.07 -7.15 16.80
CA LEU A 58 7.21 -8.02 15.64
C LEU A 58 8.63 -8.60 15.55
N PRO A 59 8.77 -9.86 15.10
CA PRO A 59 10.08 -10.45 14.85
C PRO A 59 10.96 -9.60 13.91
N SER A 60 12.27 -9.59 14.16
CA SER A 60 13.24 -8.72 13.46
C SER A 60 13.33 -8.99 11.95
N ASP A 61 12.93 -10.18 11.52
CA ASP A 61 12.93 -10.67 10.14
C ASP A 61 11.62 -10.36 9.38
N VAL A 62 10.63 -9.70 10.01
CA VAL A 62 9.39 -9.22 9.35
C VAL A 62 9.67 -7.98 8.49
N ASN A 63 10.71 -8.05 7.66
CA ASN A 63 11.15 -6.97 6.80
C ASN A 63 11.24 -7.44 5.33
N GLN A 64 10.33 -6.86 4.54
CA GLN A 64 10.46 -6.53 3.11
C GLN A 64 10.16 -7.62 2.07
N GLN A 65 10.32 -8.90 2.37
CA GLN A 65 9.99 -9.98 1.44
C GLN A 65 9.14 -11.05 2.11
N ILE A 66 7.83 -11.01 1.84
CA ILE A 66 6.88 -12.05 2.25
C ILE A 66 7.07 -13.22 1.29
N GLU A 67 8.15 -13.99 1.47
CA GLU A 67 8.42 -15.21 0.71
C GLU A 67 7.84 -16.45 1.38
N SER A 68 7.60 -16.40 2.69
CA SER A 68 7.01 -17.48 3.48
C SER A 68 5.64 -17.09 4.04
N THR A 69 4.76 -18.08 4.20
CA THR A 69 3.43 -17.92 4.81
C THR A 69 3.48 -17.50 6.29
N GLU A 70 4.64 -17.64 6.92
CA GLU A 70 4.85 -17.48 8.37
C GLU A 70 4.94 -16.01 8.81
N ASN A 71 5.26 -15.09 7.88
CA ASN A 71 5.41 -13.66 8.15
C ASN A 71 4.36 -12.82 7.39
N THR A 72 3.11 -13.26 7.39
CA THR A 72 1.99 -12.58 6.72
C THR A 72 1.09 -11.85 7.74
N CYS A 73 0.54 -10.70 7.36
CA CYS A 73 -0.42 -9.95 8.17
C CYS A 73 -1.52 -9.39 7.27
N GLU A 74 -2.78 -9.63 7.63
CA GLU A 74 -3.93 -8.98 7.00
C GLU A 74 -4.85 -8.43 8.08
N ILE A 75 -5.15 -7.13 8.02
CA ILE A 75 -6.10 -6.46 8.89
C ILE A 75 -7.37 -6.23 8.08
N SER A 76 -8.50 -6.68 8.63
CA SER A 76 -9.79 -6.42 8.00
C SER A 76 -10.09 -4.92 8.03
N PRO A 77 -10.62 -4.33 6.93
CA PRO A 77 -11.08 -2.95 6.92
C PRO A 77 -12.17 -2.63 7.96
N LEU A 78 -12.84 -3.65 8.51
CA LEU A 78 -13.81 -3.49 9.60
C LEU A 78 -13.16 -3.26 10.97
N ILE A 79 -11.87 -3.58 11.10
CA ILE A 79 -11.08 -3.40 12.32
C ILE A 79 -10.31 -2.08 12.25
N SER A 80 -9.68 -1.78 11.12
CA SER A 80 -8.93 -0.54 10.90
C SER A 80 -9.00 -0.17 9.42
N TYR A 81 -9.37 1.07 9.11
CA TYR A 81 -9.51 1.59 7.76
C TYR A 81 -8.17 2.04 7.17
N ALA A 82 -7.36 2.75 7.97
CA ALA A 82 -6.10 3.36 7.53
C ALA A 82 -4.97 3.23 8.58
N GLY A 83 -5.07 2.26 9.49
CA GLY A 83 -4.08 2.01 10.54
C GLY A 83 -4.37 2.72 11.85
N GLU A 84 -5.57 3.29 12.03
CA GLU A 84 -6.01 3.83 13.31
C GLU A 84 -6.16 2.74 14.38
N VAL A 85 -5.98 3.15 15.66
CA VAL A 85 -6.06 2.33 16.88
C VAL A 85 -7.27 2.72 17.72
#